data_AF-A0A7Y0N2L5-F1
#
_entry.id   AF-A0A7Y0N2L5-F1
#
_cell.length_a   1.000
_cell.length_b   1.000
_cell.length_c   1.000
_cell.angle_alpha   90.00
_cell.angle_beta   90.00
_cell.angle_gamma   90.00
#
_symmetry.space_group_name_H-M   'P 1'
#
loop_
_entity.id
_entity.type
_entity.pdbx_description
1 polymer ?
#
loop_
_entity_poly.entity_id
_entity_poly.type
_entity_poly.pdbx_seq_one_letter_code
_entity_poly.pdbx_strand_id
1 'polypeptide(L)'
;INPLINVLLGMVFLGERLRKLQWFAVVLAGCGVLVQLIVFGSVPIVAMALAMSFGFYGLLRKKVAVDAQTGLFVETLILLPAAAVYLLFIASSPTANMIENPWQLNTLLIAAGVVTTLPLLCFTGAATRLKLSTLGFFQYIGP
;
A
#
# COMPACT_ATOMS: atom_id res chain seq x y z
N ILE A 1 2.79 -9.14 6.70
CA ILE A 1 1.80 -9.82 5.81
C ILE A 1 1.99 -9.37 4.36
N ASN A 2 1.89 -8.07 4.07
CA ASN A 2 2.03 -7.46 2.73
C ASN A 2 3.19 -8.00 1.86
N PRO A 3 4.43 -8.06 2.37
CA PRO A 3 5.56 -8.62 1.62
C PRO A 3 5.37 -10.05 1.11
N LEU A 4 4.80 -10.94 1.93
CA LEU A 4 4.55 -12.34 1.56
C LEU A 4 3.48 -12.44 0.47
N ILE A 5 2.44 -11.60 0.54
CA ILE A 5 1.41 -11.53 -0.50
C ILE A 5 2.04 -11.08 -1.82
N ASN A 6 2.90 -10.07 -1.83
CA ASN A 6 3.61 -9.63 -3.04
C ASN A 6 4.49 -10.73 -3.64
N VAL A 7 5.22 -11.47 -2.81
CA VAL A 7 6.02 -12.61 -3.25
C VAL A 7 5.13 -13.71 -3.85
N LEU A 8 4.04 -14.06 -3.19
CA LEU A 8 3.08 -15.08 -3.64
C LEU A 8 2.44 -14.69 -4.97
N LEU A 9 1.94 -13.46 -5.08
CA LEU A 9 1.35 -12.94 -6.31
C LEU A 9 2.37 -12.91 -7.46
N GLY A 10 3.62 -12.55 -7.17
CA GLY A 10 4.70 -12.56 -8.15
C GLY A 10 5.00 -13.97 -8.68
N MET A 11 5.00 -14.97 -7.80
CA MET A 11 5.20 -16.36 -8.21
C MET A 11 4.02 -16.90 -9.04
N VAL A 12 2.79 -16.65 -8.58
CA VAL A 12 1.56 -17.23 -9.17
C VAL A 12 1.18 -16.55 -10.50
N PHE A 13 1.15 -15.22 -10.54
CA PHE A 13 0.61 -14.47 -11.68
C PHE A 13 1.65 -13.98 -12.68
N LEU A 14 2.92 -13.90 -12.27
CA LEU A 14 4.03 -13.42 -13.11
C LEU A 14 5.09 -14.50 -13.35
N GLY A 15 4.93 -15.69 -12.77
CA GLY A 15 5.88 -16.80 -12.93
C GLY A 15 7.26 -16.52 -12.36
N GLU A 16 7.38 -15.59 -11.40
CA GLU A 16 8.67 -15.24 -10.81
C GLU A 16 9.25 -16.43 -10.03
N ARG A 17 10.48 -16.84 -10.35
CA ARG A 17 11.19 -17.90 -9.63
C ARG A 17 12.12 -17.32 -8.57
N LEU A 18 11.96 -17.75 -7.33
CA LEU A 18 12.80 -17.34 -6.21
C LEU A 18 14.12 -18.12 -6.18
N ARG A 19 15.20 -17.44 -5.78
CA ARG A 19 16.49 -18.08 -5.50
C ARG A 19 16.43 -18.84 -4.17
N LYS A 20 17.31 -19.83 -3.97
CA LYS A 20 17.36 -20.65 -2.74
C LYS A 20 17.41 -19.83 -1.44
N LEU A 21 18.20 -18.75 -1.40
CA LEU A 21 18.27 -17.86 -0.23
C LEU A 21 16.99 -17.03 -0.02
N GLN A 22 16.27 -16.68 -1.10
CA GLN A 22 14.99 -15.97 -0.96
C GLN A 22 13.92 -16.85 -0.34
N TRP A 23 13.95 -18.16 -0.61
CA TRP A 23 13.08 -19.13 0.08
C TRP A 23 13.31 -19.14 1.59
N PHE A 24 14.58 -19.08 2.02
CA PHE A 24 14.90 -18.96 3.45
C PHE A 24 14.30 -17.67 4.05
N ALA A 25 14.41 -16.55 3.34
CA ALA A 25 13.79 -15.29 3.76
C ALA A 25 12.26 -15.37 3.84
N VAL A 26 11.60 -16.05 2.89
CA VAL A 26 10.14 -16.27 2.92
C VAL A 26 9.73 -17.09 4.14
N VAL A 27 10.48 -18.15 4.47
CA VAL A 27 10.20 -18.99 5.66
C VAL A 27 10.35 -18.17 6.94
N LEU A 28 11.43 -17.39 7.08
CA LEU A 28 11.63 -16.51 8.23
C LEU A 28 10.52 -15.47 8.37
N ALA A 29 10.16 -14.82 7.26
CA ALA A 29 9.05 -13.89 7.19
C ALA A 29 7.70 -14.53 7.59
N GLY A 30 7.45 -15.76 7.14
CA GLY A 30 6.29 -16.55 7.52
C GLY A 30 6.25 -16.85 9.02
N CYS A 31 7.37 -17.27 9.60
CA CYS A 31 7.50 -17.49 11.05
C CYS A 31 7.21 -16.20 11.83
N GLY A 32 7.73 -15.04 11.40
CA GLY A 32 7.45 -13.76 12.04
C GLY A 32 5.96 -13.40 12.03
N VAL A 33 5.25 -13.65 10.92
CA VAL A 33 3.80 -13.46 10.84
C VAL A 33 3.04 -14.44 11.74
N LEU A 34 3.49 -15.69 11.84
CA LEU A 34 2.88 -16.69 12.74
C LEU A 34 3.04 -16.28 14.21
N VAL A 35 4.23 -15.83 14.63
CA VAL A 35 4.46 -15.34 15.99
C VAL A 35 3.53 -14.17 16.30
N GLN A 36 3.43 -13.20 15.38
CA GLN A 36 2.48 -12.09 15.53
C GLN A 36 1.05 -12.59 15.68
N LEU A 37 0.60 -13.57 14.89
CA LEU A 37 -0.75 -14.12 14.97
C LEU A 37 -1.01 -14.80 16.32
N ILE A 38 -0.04 -15.54 16.86
CA ILE A 38 -0.13 -16.18 18.18
C ILE A 38 -0.24 -15.11 19.27
N VAL A 39 0.60 -14.07 19.23
CA VAL A 39 0.60 -12.97 20.21
C VAL A 39 -0.70 -12.16 20.14
N PHE A 40 -1.21 -11.90 18.94
CA PHE A 40 -2.46 -11.16 18.75
C PHE A 40 -3.71 -11.95 19.16
N GLY A 41 -3.59 -13.29 19.30
CA GLY A 41 -4.67 -14.19 19.74
C GLY A 41 -5.89 -14.26 18.80
N SER A 42 -5.83 -13.57 17.66
CA SER A 42 -6.94 -13.44 16.71
C SER A 42 -6.38 -13.25 15.30
N VAL A 43 -7.17 -13.66 14.30
CA VAL A 43 -6.79 -13.45 12.89
C VAL A 43 -7.01 -11.98 12.53
N PRO A 44 -5.97 -11.24 12.09
CA PRO A 44 -6.11 -9.81 11.79
C PRO A 44 -6.74 -9.62 10.40
N ILE A 45 -8.08 -9.75 10.33
CA ILE A 45 -8.85 -9.70 9.08
C ILE A 45 -8.59 -8.40 8.32
N VAL A 46 -8.57 -7.26 9.01
CA VAL A 46 -8.31 -5.94 8.40
C VAL A 46 -6.91 -5.89 7.77
N ALA A 47 -5.89 -6.36 8.48
CA ALA A 47 -4.52 -6.40 7.97
C ALA A 47 -4.39 -7.35 6.77
N MET A 48 -5.13 -8.47 6.78
CA MET A 48 -5.16 -9.41 5.65
C MET A 48 -5.85 -8.79 4.42
N ALA A 49 -6.99 -8.13 4.62
CA ALA A 49 -7.71 -7.43 3.55
C ALA A 49 -6.85 -6.31 2.93
N LEU A 50 -6.20 -5.50 3.77
CA LEU A 50 -5.25 -4.48 3.33
C LEU A 50 -4.05 -5.08 2.61
N ALA A 51 -3.51 -6.19 3.11
CA ALA A 51 -2.37 -6.84 2.47
C ALA A 51 -2.73 -7.41 1.09
N MET A 52 -3.93 -7.97 0.97
CA MET A 52 -4.46 -8.48 -0.29
C MET A 52 -4.73 -7.32 -1.26
N SER A 53 -5.46 -6.29 -0.84
CA SER A 53 -5.79 -5.15 -1.72
C SER A 53 -4.53 -4.44 -2.21
N PHE A 54 -3.56 -4.18 -1.32
CA PHE A 54 -2.31 -3.52 -1.68
C PHE A 54 -1.40 -4.42 -2.54
N GLY A 55 -1.39 -5.73 -2.29
CA GLY A 55 -0.66 -6.67 -3.14
C GLY A 55 -1.22 -6.75 -4.56
N PHE A 56 -2.54 -6.81 -4.70
CA PHE A 56 -3.20 -6.77 -6.01
C PHE A 56 -3.02 -5.42 -6.71
N TYR A 57 -3.01 -4.32 -5.97
CA TYR A 57 -2.67 -3.00 -6.51
C TYR A 57 -1.26 -2.99 -7.11
N GLY A 58 -0.26 -3.51 -6.38
CA GLY A 58 1.11 -3.65 -6.88
C GLY A 58 1.20 -4.54 -8.14
N LEU A 59 0.48 -5.67 -8.14
CA LEU A 59 0.39 -6.55 -9.31
C LEU A 59 -0.25 -5.86 -10.53
N LEU A 60 -1.34 -5.12 -10.32
CA LEU A 60 -2.02 -4.37 -11.38
C LEU A 60 -1.08 -3.32 -11.95
N ARG A 61 -0.44 -2.52 -11.10
CA ARG A 61 0.53 -1.50 -11.53
C ARG A 61 1.70 -2.08 -12.29
N LYS A 62 2.12 -3.30 -11.98
CA LYS A 62 3.16 -3.98 -12.74
C LYS A 62 2.69 -4.45 -14.12
N LYS A 63 1.42 -4.81 -14.29
CA LYS A 63 0.86 -5.25 -15.59
C LYS A 63 0.40 -4.11 -16.48
N VAL A 64 -0.06 -3.00 -15.88
CA VAL A 64 -0.53 -1.83 -16.61
C VAL A 64 0.68 -1.01 -17.07
N ALA A 65 0.86 -0.88 -18.39
CA ALA A 65 1.96 -0.12 -19.00
C ALA A 65 1.68 1.39 -19.00
N VAL A 66 1.41 1.95 -17.82
CA VAL A 66 1.18 3.38 -17.61
C VAL A 66 2.23 3.91 -16.65
N ASP A 67 2.80 5.07 -16.97
CA ASP A 67 3.77 5.72 -16.10
C ASP A 67 3.20 5.97 -14.70
N ALA A 68 4.06 5.82 -13.69
CA ALA A 68 3.70 5.93 -12.28
C ALA A 68 2.89 7.20 -11.97
N GLN A 69 3.40 8.35 -12.43
CA GLN A 69 2.77 9.67 -12.25
C GLN A 69 1.40 9.75 -12.91
N THR A 70 1.32 9.41 -14.21
CA THR A 70 0.07 9.45 -14.97
C THR A 70 -0.98 8.53 -14.36
N GLY A 71 -0.61 7.30 -14.01
CA GLY A 71 -1.55 6.36 -13.41
C GLY A 71 -2.03 6.82 -12.03
N LEU A 72 -1.16 7.39 -11.19
CA LEU A 72 -1.57 7.87 -9.86
C LEU A 72 -2.48 9.10 -9.97
N PHE A 73 -2.19 9.99 -10.93
CA PHE A 73 -3.05 11.13 -11.23
C PHE A 73 -4.46 10.67 -11.63
N VAL A 74 -4.57 9.71 -12.56
CA VAL A 74 -5.86 9.16 -13.00
C VAL A 74 -6.61 8.49 -11.86
N GLU A 75 -5.94 7.65 -11.06
CA GLU A 75 -6.55 7.01 -9.89
C GLU A 75 -7.10 8.05 -8.89
N THR A 76 -6.32 9.10 -8.62
CA THR A 76 -6.73 10.18 -7.72
C THR A 76 -7.92 10.96 -8.30
N LEU A 77 -7.91 11.22 -9.60
CA LEU A 77 -8.98 11.95 -10.28
C LEU A 77 -10.29 11.14 -10.32
N ILE A 78 -10.21 9.82 -10.44
CA ILE A 78 -11.37 8.92 -10.34
C ILE A 78 -11.94 8.89 -8.93
N LEU A 79 -11.08 8.96 -7.90
CA LEU A 79 -11.50 8.99 -6.49
C LEU A 79 -12.01 10.36 -6.03
N LEU A 80 -11.61 11.44 -6.71
CA LEU A 80 -11.95 12.82 -6.34
C LEU A 80 -13.46 13.06 -6.19
N PRO A 81 -14.36 12.61 -7.08
CA PRO A 81 -15.80 12.78 -6.90
C PRO A 81 -16.33 12.07 -5.65
N ALA A 82 -15.87 10.85 -5.38
CA ALA A 82 -16.27 10.11 -4.19
C ALA A 82 -15.76 10.79 -2.91
N ALA A 83 -14.53 11.30 -2.92
CA ALA A 83 -13.97 12.08 -1.83
C ALA A 83 -14.74 13.39 -1.61
N ALA A 84 -15.11 14.09 -2.69
CA ALA A 84 -15.90 15.31 -2.63
C ALA A 84 -17.30 15.05 -2.05
N VAL A 85 -17.98 13.97 -2.48
CA VAL A 85 -19.27 13.58 -1.91
C VAL A 85 -19.15 13.30 -0.42
N TYR A 86 -18.12 12.56 -0.01
CA TYR A 86 -17.88 12.29 1.40
C TYR A 86 -17.64 13.58 2.19
N LEU A 87 -16.75 14.45 1.73
CA LEU A 87 -16.39 15.69 2.45
C LEU A 87 -17.54 16.70 2.52
N LEU A 88 -18.34 16.83 1.46
CA LEU A 88 -19.39 17.85 1.39
C LEU A 88 -20.73 17.40 2.02
N PHE A 89 -21.02 16.10 2.04
CA PHE A 89 -22.34 15.60 2.45
C PHE A 89 -22.33 14.59 3.61
N ILE A 90 -21.21 13.94 3.90
CA ILE A 90 -21.14 12.84 4.88
C ILE A 90 -20.26 13.19 6.09
N ALA A 91 -19.14 13.87 5.85
CA ALA A 91 -18.16 14.20 6.86
C ALA A 91 -18.77 15.09 7.95
N SER A 92 -18.90 14.53 9.15
CA SER A 92 -19.50 15.16 10.33
C SER A 92 -18.51 15.17 11.49
N SER A 93 -17.27 15.60 11.22
CA SER A 93 -16.23 15.80 12.23
C SER A 93 -16.09 17.30 12.55
N PRO A 94 -15.83 17.68 13.81
CA PRO A 94 -15.48 19.06 14.17
C PRO A 94 -14.31 19.64 13.37
N THR A 95 -13.42 18.78 12.87
CA THR A 95 -12.24 19.18 12.10
C THR A 95 -12.46 19.22 10.58
N ALA A 96 -13.68 18.93 10.11
CA ALA A 96 -13.98 18.92 8.67
C ALA A 96 -13.96 20.33 8.05
N ASN A 97 -14.32 21.36 8.82
CA ASN A 97 -14.25 22.74 8.38
C ASN A 97 -12.85 23.32 8.63
N MET A 98 -12.06 23.47 7.56
CA MET A 98 -10.72 24.05 7.66
C MET A 98 -10.72 25.51 8.13
N ILE A 99 -11.81 26.26 7.97
CA ILE A 99 -11.89 27.67 8.40
C ILE A 99 -11.90 27.77 9.94
N GLU A 100 -12.48 26.77 10.61
CA GLU A 100 -12.61 26.73 12.06
C GLU A 100 -11.39 26.09 12.76
N ASN A 101 -10.51 25.45 11.98
CA ASN A 101 -9.34 24.74 12.49
C ASN A 101 -8.16 25.69 12.77
N PRO A 102 -7.30 25.37 13.76
CA PRO A 102 -6.00 26.02 13.93
C PRO A 102 -5.11 25.87 12.69
N TRP A 103 -4.28 26.88 12.40
CA TRP A 103 -3.38 26.87 11.23
C TRP A 103 -2.40 25.69 11.25
N GLN A 104 -1.99 25.25 12.45
CA GLN A 104 -1.11 24.09 12.61
C GLN A 104 -1.78 22.79 12.14
N LEU A 105 -3.08 22.62 12.40
CA LEU A 105 -3.81 21.42 11.96
C LEU A 105 -3.96 21.43 10.44
N ASN A 106 -4.37 22.57 9.87
CA ASN A 106 -4.57 22.69 8.42
C ASN A 106 -3.27 22.45 7.63
N THR A 107 -2.14 22.96 8.14
CA THR A 107 -0.83 22.72 7.51
C THR A 107 -0.43 21.25 7.55
N LEU A 108 -0.69 20.54 8.66
CA LEU A 108 -0.47 19.10 8.76
C LEU A 108 -1.37 18.30 7.81
N LEU A 109 -2.65 18.68 7.67
CA LEU A 109 -3.58 18.04 6.74
C LEU A 109 -3.13 18.17 5.28
N ILE A 110 -2.66 19.37 4.88
CA ILE A 110 -2.10 19.59 3.54
C ILE A 110 -0.81 18.77 3.36
N ALA A 111 0.08 18.78 4.35
CA ALA A 111 1.33 18.03 4.32
C ALA A 111 1.10 16.51 4.22
N ALA A 112 0.03 15.98 4.84
CA ALA A 112 -0.33 14.57 4.74
C ALA A 112 -0.56 14.12 3.28
N GLY A 113 -1.13 14.99 2.43
CA GLY A 113 -1.28 14.70 1.00
C GLY A 113 0.08 14.54 0.29
N VAL A 114 1.04 15.40 0.60
CA VAL A 114 2.40 15.33 0.05
C VAL A 114 3.14 14.08 0.55
N VAL A 115 3.11 13.84 1.86
CA VAL A 115 3.80 12.74 2.53
C VAL A 115 3.24 11.37 2.13
N THR A 116 1.98 11.29 1.69
CA THR A 116 1.39 10.04 1.17
C THR A 116 1.63 9.86 -0.33
N THR A 117 1.53 10.92 -1.12
CA THR A 117 1.70 10.86 -2.57
C THR A 117 3.13 10.50 -2.97
N LEU A 118 4.13 11.07 -2.29
CA LEU A 118 5.54 10.84 -2.62
C LEU A 118 5.94 9.36 -2.49
N PRO A 119 5.72 8.67 -1.35
CA PRO A 119 5.98 7.24 -1.24
C PRO A 119 5.18 6.39 -2.24
N LEU A 120 3.92 6.75 -2.53
CA LEU A 120 3.11 6.02 -3.53
C LEU A 120 3.67 6.16 -4.94
N LEU A 121 4.15 7.34 -5.33
CA LEU A 121 4.86 7.54 -6.59
C LEU A 121 6.15 6.73 -6.66
N CYS A 122 6.96 6.73 -5.59
CA CYS A 122 8.17 5.91 -5.52
C CYS A 122 7.84 4.41 -5.58
N PHE A 123 6.81 3.96 -4.88
CA PHE A 123 6.34 2.57 -4.88
C PHE A 123 5.86 2.14 -6.26
N THR A 124 4.99 2.93 -6.91
CA THR A 124 4.45 2.61 -8.24
C THR A 124 5.56 2.64 -9.30
N GLY A 125 6.52 3.56 -9.18
CA GLY A 125 7.74 3.57 -9.99
C GLY A 125 8.61 2.33 -9.79
N ALA A 126 8.73 1.84 -8.55
CA ALA A 126 9.46 0.60 -8.26
C ALA A 126 8.70 -0.64 -8.75
N ALA A 127 7.37 -0.68 -8.62
CA ALA A 127 6.52 -1.81 -9.00
C ALA A 127 6.53 -2.10 -10.50
N THR A 128 6.64 -1.06 -11.32
CA THR A 128 6.78 -1.20 -12.78
C THR A 128 8.17 -1.66 -13.22
N ARG A 129 9.22 -1.44 -12.40
CA ARG A 129 10.62 -1.69 -12.77
C ARG A 129 11.24 -2.92 -12.11
N LEU A 130 10.71 -3.37 -10.96
CA LEU A 130 11.26 -4.48 -10.19
C LEU A 130 10.41 -5.74 -10.28
N LYS A 131 11.00 -6.88 -9.89
CA LYS A 131 10.25 -8.10 -9.59
C LYS A 131 9.31 -7.84 -8.41
N LEU A 132 8.07 -8.33 -8.48
CA LEU A 132 7.07 -8.11 -7.43
C LEU A 132 7.51 -8.79 -6.13
N SER A 133 8.18 -9.94 -6.25
CA SER A 133 8.88 -10.61 -5.15
C SER A 133 9.99 -9.75 -4.52
N THR A 134 10.85 -9.13 -5.34
CA THR A 134 11.90 -8.22 -4.85
C THR A 134 11.31 -7.02 -4.12
N LEU A 135 10.24 -6.44 -4.67
CA LEU A 135 9.55 -5.32 -4.06
C LEU A 135 8.91 -5.72 -2.72
N GLY A 136 8.37 -6.93 -2.62
CA GLY A 136 7.90 -7.50 -1.35
C GLY A 136 9.00 -7.54 -0.29
N PHE A 137 10.20 -8.03 -0.63
CA PHE A 137 11.31 -8.06 0.35
C PHE A 137 11.75 -6.68 0.81
N PHE A 138 11.80 -5.68 -0.07
CA PHE A 138 12.16 -4.31 0.33
C PHE A 138 11.20 -3.71 1.36
N GLN A 139 9.92 -4.08 1.32
CA GLN A 139 8.95 -3.63 2.33
C GLN A 139 9.25 -4.15 3.74
N TYR A 140 10.01 -5.24 3.90
CA TYR A 140 10.46 -5.71 5.22
C TYR A 140 11.57 -4.86 5.85
N ILE A 141 12.16 -3.91 5.10
CA ILE A 141 13.06 -2.91 5.70
C ILE A 141 12.24 -1.89 6.51
N GLY A 142 10.98 -1.67 6.13
CA GLY A 142 10.05 -0.90 6.95
C GLY A 142 9.77 -1.61 8.27
N PRO A 143 9.49 -0.86 9.35
CA PRO A 143 9.15 -1.41 10.66
C PRO A 143 7.89 -2.27 10.64
#